data_AF-A0A7C6XQS4-F1
#
_entry.id   AF-A0A7C6XQS4-F1
#
_cell.length_a   1.000
_cell.length_b   1.000
_cell.length_c   1.000
_cell.angle_alpha   90.00
_cell.angle_beta   90.00
_cell.angle_gamma   90.00
#
_symmetry.space_group_name_H-M   'P 1'
#
loop_
_entity.id
_entity.type
_entity.pdbx_description
1 polymer ?
#
loop_
_entity_poly.entity_id
_entity_poly.type
_entity_poly.pdbx_seq_one_letter_code
_entity_poly.pdbx_strand_id
1 'polypeptide(L)'
;LYPEISSQFSLENSSASYSRGGYFTVKFNRVLDGMNVDSESISVSVDSKGKVFGVYNNATAALTFPDSRDFISDKEVSDSFKKNLPMELGYLIYTPKGSEYSKIGLFYTPNKDYRNTLIDLSDGSAAKYRYGYSYNKYSMFADEAGAAPEAAAGMGGGLTEAEQESVELLDTFIKANEAAKTVLENEKLYVIEGMKLISSYLRKQKSAFDDSFIYIWNLSFKSGDNYAYATVDAESGKLLDYSGGGTIYSPAEEFKYSKDECFKIGREFAEDYFKDIISEYKENDYENYDYTYVSSYNVGYTRYVNGLKFAYDYIDVAVSPENGKISGFSSNYSKADFPDPKKAVSPDTAADTYLKKAGITRKWVLVNIDDESPEGEYLLSSSNTSGKEVKAMAVSVFSRYIYIDAIKNKPADIYYYYYYYEDEPTVQYYEFSDVAGTKYEKQINRLANMEVIRFAKKFNPDTAIKEADLRDMIGSAGRGYYYPVSETDSELRDKLSRAEAVKCIIKALGWAEVASHSEIFTLDKSYLSNVDNADIGFIAIAKAFGLLDIYGGSFDGSRTITRGEAAAIVSAYIDYLANKN
;
A
#
# COMPACT_ATOMS: atom_id res chain seq x y z
N LEU A 1 3.73 4.50 38.21
CA LEU A 1 3.34 3.13 37.79
C LEU A 1 4.64 2.33 37.77
N TYR A 2 4.75 1.28 38.60
CA TYR A 2 5.90 0.35 38.71
C TYR A 2 7.33 0.95 38.72
N PRO A 3 7.82 1.48 39.87
CA PRO A 3 9.19 1.97 40.01
C PRO A 3 10.27 0.98 39.57
N GLU A 4 10.05 -0.31 39.79
CA GLU A 4 10.97 -1.42 39.55
C GLU A 4 11.33 -1.64 38.07
N ILE A 5 10.44 -1.28 37.14
CA ILE A 5 10.68 -1.38 35.69
C ILE A 5 10.72 0.00 35.02
N SER A 6 10.72 1.08 35.80
CA SER A 6 10.68 2.45 35.26
C SER A 6 11.86 2.79 34.36
N SER A 7 13.05 2.25 34.65
CA SER A 7 14.26 2.42 33.84
C SER A 7 14.18 1.74 32.47
N GLN A 8 13.19 0.86 32.26
CA GLN A 8 12.96 0.16 31.00
C GLN A 8 12.05 0.97 30.05
N PHE A 9 11.66 2.18 30.43
CA PHE A 9 10.92 3.12 29.59
C PHE A 9 11.73 4.40 29.43
N SER A 10 11.89 4.86 28.20
CA SER A 10 12.61 6.12 27.91
C SER A 10 11.92 6.90 26.79
N LEU A 11 12.17 8.21 26.76
CA LEU A 11 11.69 9.06 25.67
C LEU A 11 12.29 8.64 24.31
N GLU A 12 13.54 8.16 24.32
CA GLU A 12 14.23 7.64 23.14
C GLU A 12 13.49 6.46 22.48
N ASN A 13 12.79 5.65 23.29
CA ASN A 13 12.00 4.50 22.82
C ASN A 13 10.50 4.79 22.79
N SER A 14 10.14 6.08 22.63
CA SER A 14 8.75 6.52 22.57
C SER A 14 8.35 6.97 21.17
N SER A 15 7.05 6.96 20.92
CA SER A 15 6.43 7.53 19.71
C SER A 15 5.30 8.46 20.13
N ALA A 16 5.12 9.56 19.42
CA ALA A 16 4.01 10.48 19.62
C ALA A 16 3.07 10.38 18.43
N SER A 17 1.77 10.38 18.70
CA SER A 17 0.75 10.45 17.66
C SER A 17 -0.29 11.48 18.04
N TYR A 18 -0.77 12.24 17.06
CA TYR A 18 -1.86 13.19 17.26
C TYR A 18 -3.20 12.52 16.95
N SER A 19 -4.13 12.60 17.89
CA SER A 19 -5.49 12.11 17.72
C SER A 19 -6.38 13.19 17.12
N ARG A 20 -7.30 12.78 16.24
CA ARG A 20 -8.34 13.66 15.65
C ARG A 20 -9.22 14.36 16.71
N GLY A 21 -9.19 13.89 17.96
CA GLY A 21 -9.85 14.49 19.12
C GLY A 21 -9.12 15.67 19.79
N GLY A 22 -8.01 16.17 19.24
CA GLY A 22 -7.32 17.36 19.78
C GLY A 22 -6.33 17.08 20.91
N TYR A 23 -5.74 15.89 20.95
CA TYR A 23 -4.79 15.48 21.97
C TYR A 23 -3.66 14.62 21.38
N PHE A 24 -2.53 14.57 22.09
CA PHE A 24 -1.41 13.69 21.80
C PHE A 24 -1.52 12.41 22.60
N THR A 25 -1.09 11.30 22.00
CA THR A 25 -0.76 10.08 22.72
C THR A 25 0.73 9.82 22.54
N VAL A 26 1.48 9.85 23.64
CA VAL A 26 2.89 9.44 23.68
C VAL A 26 2.95 8.01 24.19
N LYS A 27 3.39 7.08 23.34
CA LYS A 27 3.56 5.66 23.65
C LYS A 27 5.02 5.37 23.93
N PHE A 28 5.34 5.01 25.16
CA PHE A 28 6.63 4.51 25.62
C PHE A 28 6.66 2.99 25.50
N ASN A 29 7.51 2.44 24.64
CA ASN A 29 7.71 0.99 24.56
C ASN A 29 8.65 0.55 25.69
N ARG A 30 8.39 -0.64 26.26
CA ARG A 30 9.30 -1.22 27.24
C ARG A 30 10.51 -1.80 26.52
N VAL A 31 11.72 -1.48 26.99
CA VAL A 31 12.98 -1.98 26.46
C VAL A 31 13.80 -2.62 27.58
N LEU A 32 14.21 -3.87 27.36
CA LEU A 32 15.10 -4.62 28.25
C LEU A 32 16.24 -5.22 27.41
N ASP A 33 17.48 -5.06 27.87
CA ASP A 33 18.69 -5.49 27.15
C ASP A 33 18.77 -4.98 25.71
N GLY A 34 18.31 -3.74 25.48
CA GLY A 34 18.29 -3.11 24.16
C GLY A 34 17.22 -3.66 23.20
N MET A 35 16.35 -4.58 23.66
CA MET A 35 15.28 -5.16 22.88
C MET A 35 13.92 -4.69 23.36
N ASN A 36 13.03 -4.39 22.42
CA ASN A 36 11.64 -4.07 22.73
C ASN A 36 10.93 -5.30 23.32
N VAL A 37 10.18 -5.11 24.39
CA VAL A 37 9.22 -6.10 24.89
C VAL A 37 7.93 -5.92 24.12
N ASP A 38 7.68 -6.83 23.18
CA ASP A 38 6.50 -6.81 22.33
C ASP A 38 5.24 -6.83 23.19
N SER A 39 4.20 -6.13 22.75
CA SER A 39 2.95 -5.94 23.50
C SER A 39 3.03 -5.13 24.81
N GLU A 40 4.21 -4.76 25.33
CA GLU A 40 4.32 -3.95 26.57
C GLU A 40 4.64 -2.48 26.30
N SER A 41 3.74 -1.60 26.71
CA SER A 41 3.91 -0.15 26.57
C SER A 41 3.11 0.62 27.61
N ILE A 42 3.53 1.86 27.83
CA ILE A 42 2.78 2.87 28.58
C ILE A 42 2.43 3.98 27.61
N SER A 43 1.14 4.24 27.42
CA SER A 43 0.66 5.34 26.59
C SER A 43 0.08 6.44 27.47
N VAL A 44 0.50 7.68 27.24
CA VAL A 44 0.05 8.86 27.98
C VAL A 44 -0.66 9.79 27.00
N SER A 45 -1.93 10.09 27.28
CA SER A 45 -2.72 11.04 26.50
C SER A 45 -2.70 12.42 27.16
N VAL A 46 -2.28 13.40 26.37
CA VAL A 46 -2.06 14.79 26.79
C VAL A 46 -2.88 15.72 25.92
N ASP A 47 -3.71 16.56 26.51
CA ASP A 47 -4.51 17.53 25.77
C ASP A 47 -3.64 18.67 25.19
N SER A 48 -4.25 19.52 24.37
CA SER A 48 -3.58 20.66 23.73
C SER A 48 -2.99 21.68 24.72
N LYS A 49 -3.40 21.65 26.00
CA LYS A 49 -2.92 22.53 27.07
C LYS A 49 -1.81 21.88 27.90
N GLY A 50 -1.33 20.70 27.49
CA GLY A 50 -0.28 19.97 28.20
C GLY A 50 -0.77 19.20 29.43
N LYS A 51 -2.09 19.06 29.62
CA LYS A 51 -2.65 18.32 30.75
C LYS A 51 -2.83 16.85 30.37
N VAL A 52 -2.26 15.97 31.19
CA VAL A 52 -2.49 14.53 31.10
C VAL A 52 -3.93 14.23 31.50
N PHE A 53 -4.67 13.52 30.66
CA PHE A 53 -6.05 13.09 30.95
C PHE A 53 -6.26 11.59 30.77
N GLY A 54 -5.29 10.87 30.21
CA GLY A 54 -5.35 9.42 30.05
C GLY A 54 -3.98 8.79 30.24
N VAL A 55 -3.95 7.64 30.92
CA VAL A 55 -2.79 6.76 30.96
C VAL A 55 -3.28 5.35 30.72
N TYR A 56 -2.78 4.72 29.67
CA TYR A 56 -3.00 3.31 29.38
C TYR A 56 -1.70 2.56 29.61
N ASN A 57 -1.70 1.63 30.57
CA ASN A 57 -0.54 0.84 30.92
C ASN A 57 -0.80 -0.63 30.59
N ASN A 58 0.00 -1.20 29.69
CA ASN A 58 -0.02 -2.62 29.36
C ASN A 58 1.27 -3.35 29.76
N ALA A 59 2.04 -2.80 30.70
CA ALA A 59 3.29 -3.38 31.20
C ALA A 59 3.15 -3.95 32.62
N THR A 60 3.88 -5.03 32.90
CA THR A 60 3.91 -5.67 34.22
C THR A 60 5.32 -6.01 34.71
N ALA A 61 5.58 -5.86 36.00
CA ALA A 61 6.84 -6.28 36.62
C ALA A 61 6.92 -7.79 36.89
N ALA A 62 5.85 -8.55 36.62
CA ALA A 62 5.76 -9.98 36.93
C ALA A 62 6.41 -10.91 35.89
N LEU A 63 6.88 -10.38 34.75
CA LEU A 63 7.53 -11.17 33.71
C LEU A 63 8.95 -11.58 34.13
N THR A 64 9.29 -12.84 33.86
CA THR A 64 10.66 -13.36 33.97
C THR A 64 11.27 -13.49 32.59
N PHE A 65 12.49 -13.02 32.43
CA PHE A 65 13.21 -12.99 31.15
C PHE A 65 14.38 -13.97 31.17
N PRO A 66 14.61 -14.73 30.07
CA PRO A 66 15.85 -15.45 29.84
C PRO A 66 17.09 -14.55 29.92
N ASP A 67 18.26 -15.14 30.22
CA ASP A 67 19.52 -14.40 30.27
C ASP A 67 20.03 -14.11 28.85
N SER A 68 20.23 -12.84 28.53
CA SER A 68 20.66 -12.41 27.19
C SER A 68 22.09 -12.76 26.84
N ARG A 69 22.90 -13.19 27.81
CA ARG A 69 24.29 -13.66 27.60
C ARG A 69 24.38 -15.00 26.90
N ASP A 70 23.32 -15.80 26.95
CA ASP A 70 23.25 -17.13 26.35
C ASP A 70 22.75 -17.09 24.89
N PHE A 71 22.48 -15.90 24.34
CA PHE A 71 21.93 -15.76 23.00
C PHE A 71 22.97 -15.95 21.90
N ILE A 72 22.51 -16.51 20.78
CA ILE A 72 23.33 -16.71 19.58
C ILE A 72 23.78 -15.36 18.97
N SER A 73 24.91 -15.41 18.28
CA SER A 73 25.52 -14.26 17.60
C SER A 73 24.70 -13.79 16.39
N ASP A 74 24.92 -12.54 15.93
CA ASP A 74 24.28 -12.02 14.71
C ASP A 74 24.55 -12.88 13.47
N LYS A 75 25.73 -13.50 13.42
CA LYS A 75 26.10 -14.43 12.35
C LYS A 75 25.23 -15.69 12.40
N GLU A 76 25.07 -16.28 13.59
CA GLU A 76 24.24 -17.47 13.77
C GLU A 76 22.76 -17.17 13.47
N VAL A 77 22.25 -16.00 13.89
CA VAL A 77 20.90 -15.54 13.52
C VAL A 77 20.75 -15.47 12.00
N SER A 78 21.70 -14.85 11.30
CA SER A 78 21.67 -14.70 9.84
C SER A 78 21.77 -16.06 9.14
N ASP A 79 22.60 -16.97 9.64
CA ASP A 79 22.73 -18.34 9.11
C ASP A 79 21.45 -19.15 9.36
N SER A 80 20.75 -18.93 10.48
CA SER A 80 19.43 -19.51 10.74
C SER A 80 18.34 -18.96 9.82
N PHE A 81 18.34 -17.67 9.49
CA PHE A 81 17.44 -17.13 8.45
C PHE A 81 17.69 -17.80 7.10
N LYS A 82 18.94 -17.91 6.66
CA LYS A 82 19.29 -18.57 5.38
C LYS A 82 18.87 -20.04 5.33
N LYS A 83 19.12 -20.77 6.41
CA LYS A 83 18.82 -22.20 6.51
C LYS A 83 17.32 -22.47 6.52
N ASN A 84 16.57 -21.74 7.33
CA ASN A 84 15.15 -22.04 7.59
C ASN A 84 14.20 -21.28 6.65
N LEU A 85 14.65 -20.17 6.08
CA LEU A 85 13.87 -19.29 5.22
C LEU A 85 14.69 -18.96 3.95
N PRO A 86 14.93 -19.95 3.07
CA PRO A 86 15.70 -19.72 1.85
C PRO A 86 14.99 -18.72 0.92
N MET A 87 15.78 -17.89 0.23
CA MET A 87 15.25 -16.99 -0.80
C MET A 87 14.80 -17.79 -2.02
N GLU A 88 13.66 -17.43 -2.59
CA GLU A 88 13.06 -18.08 -3.76
C GLU A 88 13.52 -17.37 -5.04
N LEU A 89 14.08 -18.13 -5.98
CA LEU A 89 14.49 -17.62 -7.29
C LEU A 89 13.32 -17.69 -8.27
N GLY A 90 12.98 -16.58 -8.91
CA GLY A 90 11.89 -16.51 -9.88
C GLY A 90 12.06 -15.40 -10.91
N TYR A 91 11.21 -15.41 -11.92
CA TYR A 91 11.15 -14.34 -12.90
C TYR A 91 10.10 -13.31 -12.52
N LEU A 92 10.43 -12.03 -12.75
CA LEU A 92 9.48 -10.93 -12.63
C LEU A 92 9.57 -10.03 -13.85
N ILE A 93 8.41 -9.49 -14.24
CA ILE A 93 8.35 -8.39 -15.19
C ILE A 93 8.66 -7.11 -14.44
N TYR A 94 9.54 -6.29 -15.01
CA TYR A 94 9.79 -4.94 -14.53
C TYR A 94 10.01 -4.02 -15.73
N THR A 95 9.66 -2.74 -15.57
CA THR A 95 10.01 -1.71 -16.55
C THR A 95 11.23 -0.95 -16.04
N PRO A 96 12.40 -1.06 -16.70
CA PRO A 96 13.56 -0.27 -16.31
C PRO A 96 13.24 1.23 -16.36
N LYS A 97 13.76 2.00 -15.40
CA LYS A 97 13.59 3.46 -15.38
C LYS A 97 14.04 4.09 -16.71
N GLY A 98 13.15 4.86 -17.34
CA GLY A 98 13.39 5.49 -18.64
C GLY A 98 13.23 4.57 -19.86
N SER A 99 12.75 3.33 -19.67
CA SER A 99 12.38 2.41 -20.75
C SER A 99 10.88 2.49 -21.01
N GLU A 100 10.47 2.47 -22.29
CA GLU A 100 9.07 2.27 -22.67
C GLU A 100 8.65 0.79 -22.62
N TYR A 101 9.62 -0.12 -22.65
CA TYR A 101 9.38 -1.56 -22.65
C TYR A 101 9.75 -2.20 -21.31
N SER A 102 8.89 -3.12 -20.90
CA SER A 102 9.13 -4.09 -19.85
C SER A 102 10.20 -5.11 -20.25
N LYS A 103 10.83 -5.70 -19.25
CA LYS A 103 11.77 -6.82 -19.37
C LYS A 103 11.43 -7.88 -18.36
N ILE A 104 11.82 -9.12 -18.67
CA ILE A 104 11.83 -10.20 -17.68
C ILE A 104 13.20 -10.20 -17.00
N GLY A 105 13.19 -10.01 -15.69
CA GLY A 105 14.37 -10.12 -14.85
C GLY A 105 14.32 -11.36 -13.97
N LEU A 106 15.48 -11.78 -13.48
CA LEU A 106 15.63 -12.89 -12.56
C LEU A 106 15.90 -12.31 -11.16
N PHE A 107 15.06 -12.67 -10.20
CA PHE A 107 15.07 -12.07 -8.86
C PHE A 107 14.94 -13.12 -7.77
N TYR A 108 15.54 -12.82 -6.63
CA TYR A 108 15.28 -13.49 -5.37
C TYR A 108 14.21 -12.75 -4.57
N THR A 109 13.19 -13.47 -4.12
CA THR A 109 12.16 -13.00 -3.18
C THR A 109 12.28 -13.71 -1.84
N PRO A 110 12.01 -13.03 -0.71
CA PRO A 110 11.87 -13.72 0.55
C PRO A 110 10.68 -14.68 0.47
N ASN A 111 10.86 -15.91 0.97
CA ASN A 111 9.77 -16.88 1.13
C ASN A 111 8.60 -16.22 1.91
N LYS A 112 7.35 -16.57 1.56
CA LYS A 112 6.14 -16.09 2.26
C LYS A 112 6.20 -16.26 3.79
N ASP A 113 6.90 -17.29 4.26
CA ASP A 113 7.06 -17.62 5.67
C ASP A 113 7.94 -16.61 6.43
N TYR A 114 8.72 -15.74 5.75
CA TYR A 114 9.43 -14.63 6.42
C TYR A 114 8.49 -13.70 7.19
N ARG A 115 7.21 -13.61 6.78
CA ARG A 115 6.22 -12.76 7.43
C ARG A 115 5.81 -13.27 8.81
N ASN A 116 5.82 -14.59 9.00
CA ASN A 116 5.26 -15.24 10.17
C ASN A 116 6.24 -16.20 10.85
N THR A 117 7.55 -16.08 10.58
CA THR A 117 8.59 -16.92 11.20
C THR A 117 9.62 -16.06 11.91
N LEU A 118 9.92 -16.39 13.16
CA LEU A 118 10.99 -15.78 13.94
C LEU A 118 12.07 -16.81 14.24
N ILE A 119 13.28 -16.33 14.52
CA ILE A 119 14.40 -17.15 14.99
C ILE A 119 14.51 -17.01 16.51
N ASP A 120 14.43 -18.12 17.25
CA ASP A 120 14.68 -18.14 18.70
C ASP A 120 16.16 -17.86 18.96
N LEU A 121 16.43 -16.85 19.78
CA LEU A 121 17.79 -16.42 20.06
C LEU A 121 18.56 -17.37 20.99
N SER A 122 17.89 -18.33 21.63
CA SER A 122 18.56 -19.29 22.52
C SER A 122 19.24 -20.44 21.76
N ASP A 123 18.68 -20.85 20.62
CA ASP A 123 19.16 -22.03 19.89
C ASP A 123 19.19 -21.87 18.35
N GLY A 124 18.69 -20.76 17.82
CA GLY A 124 18.61 -20.48 16.39
C GLY A 124 17.52 -21.24 15.65
N SER A 125 16.60 -21.89 16.37
CA SER A 125 15.44 -22.56 15.77
C SER A 125 14.46 -21.56 15.17
N ALA A 126 13.82 -21.94 14.06
CA ALA A 126 12.77 -21.15 13.44
C ALA A 126 11.41 -21.59 13.96
N ALA A 127 10.59 -20.63 14.38
CA ALA A 127 9.24 -20.88 14.86
C ALA A 127 8.23 -20.00 14.14
N LYS A 128 7.16 -20.63 13.65
CA LYS A 128 6.03 -19.89 13.08
C LYS A 128 5.21 -19.27 14.18
N TYR A 129 4.60 -18.11 13.92
CA TYR A 129 3.77 -17.43 14.89
C TYR A 129 2.43 -16.99 14.34
N ARG A 130 1.44 -16.95 15.25
CA ARG A 130 0.12 -16.36 15.01
C ARG A 130 -0.22 -15.42 16.17
N TYR A 131 -0.77 -14.24 15.87
CA TYR A 131 -1.36 -13.40 16.92
C TYR A 131 -2.73 -13.98 17.30
N GLY A 132 -2.98 -14.13 18.60
CA GLY A 132 -4.23 -14.65 19.17
C GLY A 132 -5.45 -13.72 19.01
N TYR A 133 -5.66 -13.15 17.82
CA TYR A 133 -6.96 -12.58 17.50
C TYR A 133 -7.95 -13.73 17.36
N SER A 134 -9.05 -13.65 18.11
CA SER A 134 -10.22 -14.51 17.92
C SER A 134 -10.44 -14.67 16.42
N TYR A 135 -10.48 -15.92 15.98
CA TYR A 135 -10.83 -16.30 14.62
C TYR A 135 -12.27 -15.83 14.38
N ASN A 136 -12.43 -14.54 14.04
CA ASN A 136 -13.66 -14.05 13.52
C ASN A 136 -13.74 -14.72 12.16
N LYS A 137 -14.56 -15.77 12.09
CA LYS A 137 -14.90 -16.61 10.93
C LYS A 137 -15.56 -15.81 9.78
N TYR A 138 -15.38 -14.49 9.78
CA TYR A 138 -15.90 -13.48 8.88
C TYR A 138 -14.79 -12.65 8.19
N SER A 139 -13.50 -12.94 8.42
CA SER A 139 -12.40 -12.21 7.75
C SER A 139 -11.75 -12.95 6.56
N MET A 140 -12.29 -14.09 6.15
CA MET A 140 -11.93 -14.76 4.87
C MET A 140 -12.74 -14.23 3.66
N PHE A 141 -13.23 -12.99 3.74
CA PHE A 141 -13.78 -12.28 2.58
C PHE A 141 -12.94 -11.02 2.34
N ALA A 142 -11.66 -11.20 2.01
CA ALA A 142 -10.82 -10.09 1.55
C ALA A 142 -9.66 -10.53 0.63
N ASP A 143 -9.75 -11.70 0.02
CA ASP A 143 -8.97 -12.07 -1.17
C ASP A 143 -9.92 -12.69 -2.20
N GLU A 144 -11.00 -11.96 -2.50
CA GLU A 144 -11.71 -12.10 -3.77
C GLU A 144 -11.76 -10.72 -4.43
N ALA A 145 -11.38 -10.74 -5.70
CA ALA A 145 -11.26 -9.61 -6.59
C ALA A 145 -12.38 -8.57 -6.44
N GLY A 146 -12.05 -7.42 -5.88
CA GLY A 146 -12.64 -6.17 -6.33
C GLY A 146 -11.95 -5.77 -7.63
N ALA A 147 -12.26 -6.46 -8.74
CA ALA A 147 -12.10 -5.83 -10.04
C ALA A 147 -12.94 -4.56 -9.98
N ALA A 148 -12.27 -3.40 -10.02
CA ALA A 148 -12.98 -2.14 -10.15
C ALA A 148 -13.89 -2.26 -11.37
N PRO A 149 -15.18 -1.86 -11.30
CA PRO A 149 -15.92 -1.65 -12.52
C PRO A 149 -15.13 -0.59 -13.30
N GLU A 150 -14.59 -0.98 -14.45
CA GLU A 150 -14.16 -0.01 -15.44
C GLU A 150 -15.38 0.87 -15.70
N ALA A 151 -15.32 2.09 -15.18
CA ALA A 151 -16.28 3.10 -15.50
C ALA A 151 -16.25 3.22 -17.02
N ALA A 152 -17.35 2.84 -17.66
CA ALA A 152 -17.64 3.20 -19.02
C ALA A 152 -17.68 4.73 -19.08
N ALA A 153 -16.54 5.35 -19.31
CA ALA A 153 -16.45 6.73 -19.73
C ALA A 153 -16.93 6.75 -21.18
N GLY A 154 -18.22 7.07 -21.35
CA GLY A 154 -18.73 7.54 -22.63
C GLY A 154 -17.96 8.78 -23.03
N MET A 155 -16.94 8.62 -23.86
CA MET A 155 -16.38 9.70 -24.65
C MET A 155 -16.95 9.60 -26.05
N GLY A 156 -18.06 10.31 -26.27
CA GLY A 156 -18.41 10.79 -27.60
C GLY A 156 -17.34 11.79 -28.02
N GLY A 157 -16.33 11.31 -28.74
CA GLY A 157 -15.28 12.11 -29.36
C GLY A 157 -15.14 11.63 -30.80
N GLY A 158 -15.21 12.56 -31.76
CA GLY A 158 -15.04 12.26 -33.18
C GLY A 158 -13.68 11.64 -33.50
N LEU A 159 -13.62 11.00 -34.67
CA LEU A 159 -12.52 10.12 -35.08
C LEU A 159 -11.13 10.81 -35.03
N THR A 160 -10.14 10.12 -34.49
CA THR A 160 -8.71 10.48 -34.47
C THR A 160 -7.98 9.97 -35.72
N GLU A 161 -6.79 10.50 -36.04
CA GLU A 161 -5.98 10.10 -37.21
C GLU A 161 -5.67 8.58 -37.26
N ALA A 162 -5.65 7.88 -36.12
CA ALA A 162 -5.49 6.43 -36.04
C ALA A 162 -6.73 5.64 -36.53
N GLU A 163 -7.92 6.27 -36.55
CA GLU A 163 -9.15 5.67 -37.09
C GLU A 163 -9.25 5.77 -38.62
N GLN A 164 -8.30 6.43 -39.29
CA GLN A 164 -8.19 6.42 -40.76
C GLN A 164 -7.29 5.29 -41.28
N GLU A 165 -6.24 4.88 -40.53
CA GLU A 165 -5.47 3.65 -40.84
C GLU A 165 -6.28 2.37 -40.55
N SER A 166 -7.26 2.42 -39.65
CA SER A 166 -8.07 1.24 -39.28
C SER A 166 -8.99 0.75 -40.40
N VAL A 167 -9.41 1.61 -41.33
CA VAL A 167 -10.33 1.23 -42.43
C VAL A 167 -9.66 0.30 -43.44
N GLU A 168 -8.36 0.46 -43.71
CA GLU A 168 -7.61 -0.43 -44.61
C GLU A 168 -7.27 -1.79 -43.95
N LEU A 169 -6.99 -1.79 -42.64
CA LEU A 169 -6.71 -3.01 -41.86
C LEU A 169 -7.98 -3.84 -41.58
N LEU A 170 -9.15 -3.21 -41.52
CA LEU A 170 -10.44 -3.88 -41.26
C LEU A 170 -10.80 -4.93 -42.32
N ASP A 171 -10.25 -4.84 -43.54
CA ASP A 171 -10.44 -5.86 -44.58
C ASP A 171 -9.51 -7.07 -44.45
N THR A 172 -8.47 -6.97 -43.60
CA THR A 172 -7.56 -8.09 -43.27
C THR A 172 -7.99 -8.89 -42.05
N PHE A 173 -8.82 -8.31 -41.17
CA PHE A 173 -9.29 -8.93 -39.95
C PHE A 173 -10.64 -9.63 -40.12
N ILE A 174 -10.88 -10.65 -39.29
CA ILE A 174 -12.21 -11.26 -39.20
C ILE A 174 -13.23 -10.21 -38.75
N LYS A 175 -14.46 -10.30 -39.27
CA LYS A 175 -15.51 -9.34 -38.91
C LYS A 175 -16.07 -9.67 -37.52
N ALA A 176 -16.58 -8.66 -36.81
CA ALA A 176 -17.14 -8.84 -35.46
C ALA A 176 -18.21 -9.94 -35.36
N ASN A 177 -19.04 -10.11 -36.41
CA ASN A 177 -20.03 -11.20 -36.46
C ASN A 177 -19.39 -12.58 -36.60
N GLU A 178 -18.26 -12.70 -37.28
CA GLU A 178 -17.50 -13.95 -37.38
C GLU A 178 -16.79 -14.26 -36.06
N ALA A 179 -16.22 -13.23 -35.41
CA ALA A 179 -15.66 -13.34 -34.07
C ALA A 179 -16.73 -13.77 -33.05
N ALA A 180 -17.95 -13.22 -33.13
CA ALA A 180 -19.05 -13.60 -32.27
C ALA A 180 -19.49 -15.07 -32.42
N LYS A 181 -19.35 -15.65 -33.62
CA LYS A 181 -19.64 -17.08 -33.84
C LYS A 181 -18.68 -17.99 -33.09
N THR A 182 -17.42 -17.58 -32.89
CA THR A 182 -16.44 -18.39 -32.14
C THR A 182 -16.84 -18.57 -30.66
N VAL A 183 -17.77 -17.73 -30.17
CA VAL A 183 -18.42 -17.87 -28.87
C VAL A 183 -19.76 -18.58 -29.00
N LEU A 184 -20.69 -18.04 -29.80
CA LEU A 184 -22.08 -18.50 -29.84
C LEU A 184 -22.27 -19.92 -30.41
N GLU A 185 -21.35 -20.37 -31.26
CA GLU A 185 -21.39 -21.70 -31.89
C GLU A 185 -20.46 -22.70 -31.19
N ASN A 186 -19.77 -22.30 -30.10
CA ASN A 186 -18.82 -23.15 -29.40
C ASN A 186 -19.51 -24.04 -28.38
N GLU A 187 -19.65 -25.33 -28.72
CA GLU A 187 -20.38 -26.31 -27.91
C GLU A 187 -19.76 -26.54 -26.52
N LYS A 188 -18.46 -26.32 -26.36
CA LYS A 188 -17.73 -26.49 -25.09
C LYS A 188 -18.01 -25.35 -24.10
N LEU A 189 -18.36 -24.15 -24.58
CA LEU A 189 -18.62 -23.00 -23.74
C LEU A 189 -20.03 -23.04 -23.14
N TYR A 190 -20.16 -22.57 -21.91
CA TYR A 190 -21.45 -22.31 -21.31
C TYR A 190 -22.02 -21.00 -21.86
N VAL A 191 -22.74 -21.09 -22.98
CA VAL A 191 -23.51 -19.98 -23.56
C VAL A 191 -24.97 -20.14 -23.16
N ILE A 192 -25.54 -19.14 -22.48
CA ILE A 192 -26.95 -19.13 -22.08
C ILE A 192 -27.83 -19.02 -23.33
N GLU A 193 -28.94 -19.77 -23.34
CA GLU A 193 -29.90 -19.74 -24.45
C GLU A 193 -30.38 -18.30 -24.75
N GLY A 194 -30.44 -17.97 -26.04
CA GLY A 194 -30.87 -16.64 -26.49
C GLY A 194 -29.79 -15.56 -26.40
N MET A 195 -28.55 -15.88 -26.01
CA MET A 195 -27.42 -14.96 -26.05
C MET A 195 -27.23 -14.36 -27.45
N LYS A 196 -27.13 -13.04 -27.51
CA LYS A 196 -26.88 -12.28 -28.74
C LYS A 196 -25.79 -11.25 -28.51
N LEU A 197 -24.99 -11.01 -29.54
CA LEU A 197 -24.02 -9.92 -29.54
C LEU A 197 -24.75 -8.58 -29.38
N ILE A 198 -24.36 -7.79 -28.38
CA ILE A 198 -24.90 -6.45 -28.12
C ILE A 198 -23.87 -5.35 -28.30
N SER A 199 -22.58 -5.69 -28.22
CA SER A 199 -21.48 -4.75 -28.42
C SER A 199 -20.26 -5.47 -28.95
N SER A 200 -19.53 -4.80 -29.83
CA SER A 200 -18.23 -5.24 -30.33
C SER A 200 -17.34 -4.02 -30.55
N TYR A 201 -16.11 -4.05 -30.06
CA TYR A 201 -15.12 -3.02 -30.38
C TYR A 201 -13.76 -3.65 -30.68
N LEU A 202 -13.09 -3.13 -31.71
CA LEU A 202 -11.74 -3.53 -32.11
C LEU A 202 -10.73 -2.67 -31.37
N ARG A 203 -9.74 -3.30 -30.73
CA ARG A 203 -8.67 -2.61 -29.99
C ARG A 203 -7.31 -3.06 -30.50
N LYS A 204 -6.44 -2.08 -30.76
CA LYS A 204 -5.00 -2.31 -30.96
C LYS A 204 -4.32 -2.32 -29.59
N GLN A 205 -3.66 -3.40 -29.24
CA GLN A 205 -2.94 -3.56 -27.97
C GLN A 205 -1.45 -3.71 -28.25
N LYS A 206 -0.65 -2.76 -27.74
CA LYS A 206 0.82 -2.81 -27.82
C LYS A 206 1.36 -3.85 -26.84
N SER A 207 2.35 -4.61 -27.29
CA SER A 207 3.16 -5.46 -26.44
C SER A 207 3.86 -4.63 -25.36
N ALA A 208 3.98 -5.20 -24.15
CA ALA A 208 4.77 -4.59 -23.10
C ALA A 208 6.28 -4.70 -23.36
N PHE A 209 6.73 -5.58 -24.26
CA PHE A 209 8.14 -5.94 -24.41
C PHE A 209 8.81 -5.35 -25.67
N ASP A 210 8.02 -4.96 -26.67
CA ASP A 210 8.50 -4.47 -27.95
C ASP A 210 7.42 -3.64 -28.68
N ASP A 211 7.71 -3.24 -29.91
CA ASP A 211 6.76 -2.50 -30.77
C ASP A 211 5.74 -3.39 -31.49
N SER A 212 5.62 -4.67 -31.11
CA SER A 212 4.57 -5.51 -31.67
C SER A 212 3.19 -5.12 -31.14
N PHE A 213 2.17 -5.39 -31.95
CA PHE A 213 0.78 -5.15 -31.61
C PHE A 213 -0.04 -6.40 -31.87
N ILE A 214 -1.06 -6.61 -31.06
CA ILE A 214 -2.16 -7.52 -31.37
C ILE A 214 -3.42 -6.69 -31.59
N TYR A 215 -4.27 -7.13 -32.52
CA TYR A 215 -5.60 -6.56 -32.73
C TYR A 215 -6.61 -7.53 -32.14
N ILE A 216 -7.45 -7.04 -31.23
CA ILE A 216 -8.42 -7.87 -30.52
C ILE A 216 -9.83 -7.32 -30.64
N TRP A 217 -10.78 -8.21 -30.90
CA TRP A 217 -12.19 -7.96 -30.73
C TRP A 217 -12.58 -8.18 -29.28
N ASN A 218 -13.12 -7.16 -28.65
CA ASN A 218 -13.82 -7.29 -27.38
C ASN A 218 -15.32 -7.35 -27.65
N LEU A 219 -15.95 -8.42 -27.19
CA LEU A 219 -17.34 -8.75 -27.49
C LEU A 219 -18.15 -8.81 -26.19
N SER A 220 -19.37 -8.28 -26.23
CA SER A 220 -20.32 -8.41 -25.14
C SER A 220 -21.63 -8.98 -25.66
N PHE A 221 -22.16 -9.97 -24.94
CA PHE A 221 -23.38 -10.69 -25.27
C PHE A 221 -24.40 -10.53 -24.16
N LYS A 222 -25.68 -10.60 -24.50
CA LYS A 222 -26.78 -10.53 -23.53
C LYS A 222 -27.93 -11.46 -23.88
N SER A 223 -28.53 -12.05 -22.84
CA SER A 223 -29.83 -12.75 -22.86
C SER A 223 -30.56 -12.51 -21.54
N GLY A 224 -31.69 -11.81 -21.58
CA GLY A 224 -32.37 -11.36 -20.35
C GLY A 224 -31.45 -10.48 -19.50
N ASP A 225 -31.26 -10.83 -18.22
CA ASP A 225 -30.35 -10.16 -17.29
C ASP A 225 -28.93 -10.71 -17.29
N ASN A 226 -28.66 -11.74 -18.10
CA ASN A 226 -27.34 -12.37 -18.15
C ASN A 226 -26.45 -11.73 -19.19
N TYR A 227 -25.16 -11.67 -18.88
CA TYR A 227 -24.10 -11.16 -19.76
C TYR A 227 -23.01 -12.21 -19.97
N ALA A 228 -22.36 -12.14 -21.13
CA ALA A 228 -21.11 -12.84 -21.37
C ALA A 228 -20.14 -11.91 -22.11
N TYR A 229 -18.86 -12.12 -21.92
CA TYR A 229 -17.76 -11.33 -22.45
C TYR A 229 -16.73 -12.24 -23.10
N ALA A 230 -16.11 -11.77 -24.17
CA ALA A 230 -15.09 -12.52 -24.86
C ALA A 230 -14.07 -11.59 -25.51
N THR A 231 -12.82 -12.05 -25.56
CA THR A 231 -11.75 -11.45 -26.36
C THR A 231 -11.33 -12.40 -27.46
N VAL A 232 -11.33 -11.94 -28.71
CA VAL A 232 -10.95 -12.75 -29.88
C VAL A 232 -9.82 -12.05 -30.63
N ASP A 233 -8.78 -12.80 -30.99
CA ASP A 233 -7.72 -12.34 -31.87
C ASP A 233 -8.31 -11.98 -33.25
N ALA A 234 -8.16 -10.74 -33.68
CA ALA A 234 -8.83 -10.22 -34.87
C ALA A 234 -8.24 -10.74 -36.19
N GLU A 235 -7.01 -11.26 -36.18
CA GLU A 235 -6.37 -11.83 -37.37
C GLU A 235 -6.74 -13.30 -37.55
N SER A 236 -6.63 -14.09 -36.49
CA SER A 236 -6.77 -15.54 -36.52
C SER A 236 -8.17 -16.04 -36.15
N GLY A 237 -8.98 -15.21 -35.47
CA GLY A 237 -10.25 -15.61 -34.88
C GLY A 237 -10.12 -16.51 -33.66
N LYS A 238 -8.92 -16.71 -33.12
CA LYS A 238 -8.70 -17.47 -31.89
C LYS A 238 -9.36 -16.75 -30.71
N LEU A 239 -10.22 -17.46 -29.97
CA LEU A 239 -10.79 -16.96 -28.72
C LEU A 239 -9.69 -16.98 -27.64
N LEU A 240 -9.37 -15.81 -27.11
CA LEU A 240 -8.27 -15.58 -26.15
C LEU A 240 -8.75 -15.60 -24.70
N ASP A 241 -9.97 -15.11 -24.49
CA ASP A 241 -10.61 -14.99 -23.18
C ASP A 241 -12.12 -15.17 -23.35
N TYR A 242 -12.75 -15.82 -22.37
CA TYR A 242 -14.19 -15.94 -22.27
C TYR A 242 -14.63 -15.89 -20.81
N SER A 243 -15.71 -15.18 -20.54
CA SER A 243 -16.42 -15.20 -19.27
C SER A 243 -17.93 -15.16 -19.52
N GLY A 244 -18.64 -16.15 -19.03
CA GLY A 244 -20.09 -16.26 -19.20
C GLY A 244 -20.68 -17.39 -18.36
N GLY A 245 -21.87 -17.84 -18.73
CA GLY A 245 -22.67 -18.72 -17.89
C GLY A 245 -23.31 -17.96 -16.72
N GLY A 246 -24.46 -18.46 -16.23
CA GLY A 246 -25.14 -17.80 -15.12
C GLY A 246 -24.34 -17.98 -13.83
N THR A 247 -24.31 -16.96 -12.97
CA THR A 247 -23.69 -17.07 -11.64
C THR A 247 -24.66 -17.74 -10.67
N ILE A 248 -24.91 -19.05 -10.85
CA ILE A 248 -25.67 -19.81 -9.85
C ILE A 248 -24.72 -20.17 -8.72
N TYR A 249 -24.96 -19.60 -7.54
CA TYR A 249 -24.19 -19.90 -6.35
C TYR A 249 -25.05 -20.77 -5.43
N SER A 250 -24.78 -22.08 -5.43
CA SER A 250 -25.59 -23.10 -4.74
C SER A 250 -24.71 -24.09 -3.98
N PRO A 251 -25.27 -24.86 -3.04
CA PRO A 251 -24.56 -25.94 -2.40
C PRO A 251 -23.98 -26.94 -3.41
N ALA A 252 -22.74 -27.39 -3.20
CA ALA A 252 -22.04 -28.28 -4.13
C ALA A 252 -22.83 -29.57 -4.44
N GLU A 253 -23.60 -30.07 -3.47
CA GLU A 253 -24.44 -31.28 -3.56
C GLU A 253 -25.67 -31.11 -4.47
N GLU A 254 -26.08 -29.87 -4.77
CA GLU A 254 -27.24 -29.59 -5.63
C GLU A 254 -26.88 -29.62 -7.13
N PHE A 255 -25.59 -29.58 -7.46
CA PHE A 255 -25.13 -29.56 -8.84
C PHE A 255 -25.03 -30.95 -9.46
N LYS A 256 -25.20 -31.01 -10.79
CA LYS A 256 -25.18 -32.24 -11.57
C LYS A 256 -23.78 -32.86 -11.65
N TYR A 257 -22.76 -32.04 -11.78
CA TYR A 257 -21.38 -32.50 -11.93
C TYR A 257 -20.61 -32.28 -10.63
N SER A 258 -19.90 -33.32 -10.22
CA SER A 258 -18.99 -33.27 -9.09
C SER A 258 -17.77 -32.41 -9.39
N LYS A 259 -17.05 -32.05 -8.31
CA LYS A 259 -15.76 -31.37 -8.37
C LYS A 259 -14.75 -32.10 -9.26
N ASP A 260 -14.61 -33.42 -9.09
CA ASP A 260 -13.65 -34.23 -9.85
C ASP A 260 -13.99 -34.31 -11.34
N GLU A 261 -15.29 -34.38 -11.68
CA GLU A 261 -15.75 -34.34 -13.07
C GLU A 261 -15.45 -32.98 -13.71
N CYS A 262 -15.70 -31.88 -12.99
CA CYS A 262 -15.40 -30.54 -13.47
C CYS A 262 -13.90 -30.33 -13.67
N PHE A 263 -13.06 -30.79 -12.73
CA PHE A 263 -11.60 -30.75 -12.90
C PHE A 263 -11.13 -31.58 -14.09
N LYS A 264 -11.71 -32.76 -14.32
CA LYS A 264 -11.40 -33.56 -15.50
C LYS A 264 -11.75 -32.81 -16.79
N ILE A 265 -12.95 -32.24 -16.88
CA ILE A 265 -13.40 -31.45 -18.04
C ILE A 265 -12.46 -30.26 -18.29
N GLY A 266 -12.11 -29.54 -17.22
CA GLY A 266 -11.22 -28.37 -17.30
C GLY A 266 -9.83 -28.74 -17.80
N ARG A 267 -9.25 -29.87 -17.33
CA ARG A 267 -7.96 -30.39 -17.83
C ARG A 267 -8.02 -30.76 -19.29
N GLU A 268 -9.02 -31.55 -19.70
CA GLU A 268 -9.18 -31.97 -21.09
C GLU A 268 -9.35 -30.76 -22.03
N PHE A 269 -10.09 -29.73 -21.59
CA PHE A 269 -10.19 -28.47 -22.33
C PHE A 269 -8.83 -27.77 -22.42
N ALA A 270 -8.10 -27.63 -21.31
CA ALA A 270 -6.82 -26.93 -21.29
C ALA A 270 -5.76 -27.61 -22.17
N GLU A 271 -5.66 -28.94 -22.08
CA GLU A 271 -4.72 -29.76 -22.85
C GLU A 271 -4.98 -29.67 -24.36
N ASP A 272 -6.25 -29.65 -24.78
CA ASP A 272 -6.63 -29.53 -26.20
C ASP A 272 -6.49 -28.08 -26.70
N TYR A 273 -7.03 -27.12 -25.96
CA TYR A 273 -7.14 -25.72 -26.41
C TYR A 273 -5.81 -24.96 -26.34
N PHE A 274 -4.97 -25.26 -25.34
CA PHE A 274 -3.66 -24.64 -25.16
C PHE A 274 -2.50 -25.57 -25.52
N LYS A 275 -2.73 -26.62 -26.32
CA LYS A 275 -1.71 -27.62 -26.71
C LYS A 275 -0.37 -27.06 -27.21
N ASP A 276 -0.39 -25.87 -27.79
CA ASP A 276 0.81 -25.21 -28.33
C ASP A 276 1.73 -24.65 -27.24
N ILE A 277 1.20 -24.38 -26.04
CA ILE A 277 1.93 -23.75 -24.94
C ILE A 277 1.87 -24.55 -23.63
N ILE A 278 0.88 -25.43 -23.43
CA ILE A 278 0.58 -26.10 -22.15
C ILE A 278 1.76 -26.93 -21.61
N SER A 279 2.65 -27.42 -22.48
CA SER A 279 3.86 -28.16 -22.06
C SER A 279 4.85 -27.30 -21.27
N GLU A 280 4.77 -25.97 -21.39
CA GLU A 280 5.55 -25.03 -20.59
C GLU A 280 4.89 -24.74 -19.24
N TYR A 281 3.70 -25.25 -18.98
CA TYR A 281 2.91 -24.96 -17.78
C TYR A 281 2.80 -26.19 -16.88
N LYS A 282 2.59 -25.94 -15.59
CA LYS A 282 2.27 -26.97 -14.60
C LYS A 282 0.94 -26.62 -13.94
N GLU A 283 0.09 -27.62 -13.75
CA GLU A 283 -1.15 -27.48 -12.98
C GLU A 283 -0.82 -26.99 -11.57
N ASN A 284 -1.61 -26.04 -11.08
CA ASN A 284 -1.47 -25.50 -9.75
C ASN A 284 -2.09 -26.47 -8.74
N ASP A 285 -1.43 -26.66 -7.60
CA ASP A 285 -2.04 -27.36 -6.47
C ASP A 285 -3.12 -26.45 -5.86
N TYR A 286 -4.39 -26.75 -6.12
CA TYR A 286 -5.49 -26.10 -5.41
C TYR A 286 -5.64 -26.75 -4.05
N GLU A 287 -5.56 -25.95 -2.98
CA GLU A 287 -5.98 -26.40 -1.67
C GLU A 287 -7.44 -26.85 -1.76
N ASN A 288 -7.71 -28.07 -1.27
CA ASN A 288 -9.05 -28.63 -1.22
C ASN A 288 -9.87 -27.90 -0.15
N TYR A 289 -10.34 -26.70 -0.49
CA TYR A 289 -11.42 -26.07 0.24
C TYR A 289 -12.73 -26.72 -0.20
N ASP A 290 -13.37 -27.42 0.72
CA ASP A 290 -14.77 -27.83 0.58
C ASP A 290 -15.64 -26.60 0.82
N TYR A 291 -15.80 -25.82 -0.25
CA TYR A 291 -16.75 -24.73 -0.24
C TYR A 291 -18.16 -25.28 -0.13
N THR A 292 -18.88 -24.84 0.90
CA THR A 292 -20.29 -25.21 1.08
C THR A 292 -21.13 -24.78 -0.11
N TYR A 293 -20.78 -23.66 -0.76
CA TYR A 293 -21.43 -23.13 -1.95
C TYR A 293 -20.41 -22.87 -3.05
N VAL A 294 -20.75 -23.21 -4.29
CA VAL A 294 -19.87 -23.03 -5.46
C VAL A 294 -20.67 -22.48 -6.64
N SER A 295 -19.99 -21.82 -7.56
CA SER A 295 -20.54 -21.42 -8.87
C SER A 295 -19.74 -22.00 -10.05
N SER A 296 -18.48 -22.36 -9.81
CA SER A 296 -17.60 -23.02 -10.77
C SER A 296 -16.47 -23.76 -10.04
N TYR A 297 -15.83 -24.68 -10.74
CA TYR A 297 -14.55 -25.28 -10.33
C TYR A 297 -13.47 -24.86 -11.32
N ASN A 298 -12.33 -24.41 -10.81
CA ASN A 298 -11.26 -23.82 -11.61
C ASN A 298 -10.06 -24.76 -11.68
N VAL A 299 -9.52 -24.95 -12.88
CA VAL A 299 -8.23 -25.59 -13.11
C VAL A 299 -7.29 -24.54 -13.66
N GLY A 300 -6.27 -24.22 -12.88
CA GLY A 300 -5.25 -23.24 -13.23
C GLY A 300 -3.87 -23.85 -13.40
N TYR A 301 -3.07 -23.22 -14.23
CA TYR A 301 -1.71 -23.60 -14.54
C TYR A 301 -0.80 -22.38 -14.49
N THR A 302 0.44 -22.57 -14.04
CA THR A 302 1.48 -21.54 -14.08
C THR A 302 2.60 -21.94 -15.02
N ARG A 303 3.12 -20.99 -15.81
CA ARG A 303 4.25 -21.24 -16.71
C ARG A 303 5.56 -21.47 -15.93
N TYR A 304 6.38 -22.38 -16.42
CA TYR A 304 7.74 -22.65 -15.95
C TYR A 304 8.73 -22.50 -17.11
N VAL A 305 9.69 -21.59 -16.96
CA VAL A 305 10.76 -21.38 -17.94
C VAL A 305 12.09 -21.72 -17.30
N ASN A 306 12.92 -22.54 -17.96
CA ASN A 306 14.18 -23.05 -17.39
C ASN A 306 14.02 -23.70 -15.99
N GLY A 307 12.86 -24.31 -15.74
CA GLY A 307 12.54 -24.93 -14.45
C GLY A 307 12.10 -23.97 -13.33
N LEU A 308 12.05 -22.66 -13.58
CA LEU A 308 11.60 -21.64 -12.62
C LEU A 308 10.17 -21.16 -12.91
N LYS A 309 9.41 -20.92 -11.83
CA LYS A 309 8.03 -20.41 -11.91
C LYS A 309 8.00 -18.99 -12.47
N PHE A 310 7.11 -18.73 -13.42
CA PHE A 310 6.81 -17.39 -13.92
C PHE A 310 5.32 -17.10 -13.73
N ALA A 311 4.97 -16.57 -12.54
CA ALA A 311 3.59 -16.42 -12.10
C ALA A 311 2.73 -15.42 -12.89
N TYR A 312 3.37 -14.59 -13.74
CA TYR A 312 2.65 -13.66 -14.60
C TYR A 312 1.94 -14.35 -15.77
N ASP A 313 2.52 -15.45 -16.26
CA ASP A 313 1.93 -16.26 -17.32
C ASP A 313 1.15 -17.42 -16.70
N TYR A 314 -0.15 -17.44 -16.96
CA TYR A 314 -1.07 -18.43 -16.41
C TYR A 314 -2.06 -18.90 -17.47
N ILE A 315 -2.69 -20.03 -17.18
CA ILE A 315 -3.90 -20.50 -17.86
C ILE A 315 -4.89 -20.79 -16.74
N ASP A 316 -6.11 -20.29 -16.84
CA ASP A 316 -7.17 -20.59 -15.89
C ASP A 316 -8.43 -20.99 -16.65
N VAL A 317 -9.07 -22.07 -16.20
CA VAL A 317 -10.26 -22.65 -16.84
C VAL A 317 -11.31 -22.91 -15.77
N ALA A 318 -12.43 -22.20 -15.87
CA ALA A 318 -13.60 -22.32 -15.01
C ALA A 318 -14.66 -23.23 -15.66
N VAL A 319 -15.09 -24.25 -14.93
CA VAL A 319 -16.14 -25.19 -15.36
C VAL A 319 -17.37 -25.04 -14.47
N SER A 320 -18.54 -24.88 -15.08
CA SER A 320 -19.81 -24.83 -14.36
C SER A 320 -20.26 -26.23 -13.95
N PRO A 321 -20.48 -26.50 -12.65
CA PRO A 321 -20.97 -27.80 -12.18
C PRO A 321 -22.45 -28.05 -12.51
N GLU A 322 -23.18 -27.03 -12.97
CA GLU A 322 -24.58 -27.18 -13.42
C GLU A 322 -24.67 -28.04 -14.69
N ASN A 323 -23.79 -27.80 -15.65
CA ASN A 323 -23.90 -28.39 -16.99
C ASN A 323 -22.59 -29.00 -17.53
N GLY A 324 -21.48 -28.85 -16.82
CA GLY A 324 -20.18 -29.39 -17.22
C GLY A 324 -19.56 -28.65 -18.40
N LYS A 325 -19.95 -27.40 -18.64
CA LYS A 325 -19.42 -26.54 -19.71
C LYS A 325 -18.48 -25.48 -19.16
N ILE A 326 -17.61 -24.96 -20.02
CA ILE A 326 -16.63 -23.92 -19.67
C ILE A 326 -17.37 -22.60 -19.46
N SER A 327 -17.49 -22.15 -18.22
CA SER A 327 -18.07 -20.84 -17.87
C SER A 327 -17.07 -19.71 -18.04
N GLY A 328 -15.77 -20.02 -18.03
CA GLY A 328 -14.76 -19.04 -18.38
C GLY A 328 -13.40 -19.68 -18.62
N PHE A 329 -12.56 -18.99 -19.37
CA PHE A 329 -11.15 -19.27 -19.39
C PHE A 329 -10.38 -18.00 -19.75
N SER A 330 -9.17 -17.91 -19.25
CA SER A 330 -8.24 -16.85 -19.58
C SER A 330 -6.82 -17.40 -19.61
N SER A 331 -5.96 -16.75 -20.38
CA SER A 331 -4.54 -17.12 -20.41
C SER A 331 -3.68 -15.89 -20.66
N ASN A 332 -2.44 -15.98 -20.19
CA ASN A 332 -1.41 -15.02 -20.50
C ASN A 332 -0.15 -15.76 -20.95
N TYR A 333 0.44 -15.30 -22.05
CA TYR A 333 1.67 -15.85 -22.60
C TYR A 333 2.59 -14.71 -23.05
N SER A 334 3.65 -14.48 -22.29
CA SER A 334 4.66 -13.48 -22.60
C SER A 334 5.66 -14.03 -23.60
N LYS A 335 5.67 -13.47 -24.82
CA LYS A 335 6.71 -13.73 -25.82
C LYS A 335 7.91 -12.81 -25.57
N ALA A 336 8.78 -13.22 -24.66
CA ALA A 336 9.94 -12.44 -24.24
C ALA A 336 11.16 -13.32 -23.96
N ASP A 337 12.34 -12.71 -23.92
CA ASP A 337 13.58 -13.39 -23.56
C ASP A 337 13.71 -13.54 -22.04
N PHE A 338 14.05 -14.75 -21.60
CA PHE A 338 14.26 -15.07 -20.18
C PHE A 338 15.76 -15.15 -19.86
N PRO A 339 16.25 -14.48 -18.81
CA PRO A 339 17.63 -14.62 -18.35
C PRO A 339 17.96 -16.08 -17.95
N ASP A 340 19.18 -16.54 -18.26
CA ASP A 340 19.64 -17.87 -17.84
C ASP A 340 19.82 -17.94 -16.31
N PRO A 341 19.08 -18.81 -15.60
CA PRO A 341 19.18 -18.92 -14.15
C PRO A 341 20.54 -19.40 -13.65
N LYS A 342 21.38 -20.01 -14.50
CA LYS A 342 22.75 -20.39 -14.15
C LYS A 342 23.67 -19.19 -13.87
N LYS A 343 23.25 -17.97 -14.24
CA LYS A 343 23.97 -16.73 -13.95
C LYS A 343 23.61 -16.14 -12.60
N ALA A 344 22.63 -16.70 -11.88
CA ALA A 344 22.25 -16.25 -10.55
C ALA A 344 23.38 -16.52 -9.53
N VAL A 345 23.53 -15.61 -8.56
CA VAL A 345 24.27 -15.89 -7.33
C VAL A 345 23.56 -16.97 -6.50
N SER A 346 24.20 -17.50 -5.45
CA SER A 346 23.52 -18.47 -4.59
C SER A 346 22.39 -17.82 -3.78
N PRO A 347 21.36 -18.60 -3.36
CA PRO A 347 20.32 -18.11 -2.45
C PRO A 347 20.88 -17.50 -1.16
N ASP A 348 21.94 -18.08 -0.58
CA ASP A 348 22.61 -17.56 0.61
C ASP A 348 23.21 -16.17 0.38
N THR A 349 23.84 -15.95 -0.78
CA THR A 349 24.44 -14.66 -1.15
C THR A 349 23.37 -13.59 -1.31
N ALA A 350 22.22 -13.95 -1.89
CA ALA A 350 21.07 -13.06 -2.01
C ALA A 350 20.43 -12.76 -0.65
N ALA A 351 20.33 -13.76 0.22
CA ALA A 351 19.78 -13.62 1.57
C ALA A 351 20.64 -12.67 2.43
N ASP A 352 21.97 -12.77 2.36
CA ASP A 352 22.86 -11.81 3.05
C ASP A 352 22.60 -10.36 2.60
N THR A 353 22.36 -10.17 1.28
CA THR A 353 22.03 -8.85 0.71
C THR A 353 20.66 -8.36 1.15
N TYR A 354 19.67 -9.26 1.17
CA TYR A 354 18.31 -8.97 1.65
C TYR A 354 18.31 -8.59 3.13
N LEU A 355 18.88 -9.42 4.00
CA LEU A 355 18.92 -9.19 5.46
C LEU A 355 19.65 -7.90 5.81
N LYS A 356 20.71 -7.54 5.07
CA LYS A 356 21.39 -6.26 5.23
C LYS A 356 20.52 -5.06 4.85
N LYS A 357 19.68 -5.19 3.82
CA LYS A 357 18.79 -4.11 3.36
C LYS A 357 17.53 -4.00 4.22
N ALA A 358 16.92 -5.13 4.56
CA ALA A 358 15.73 -5.23 5.39
C ALA A 358 16.04 -4.85 6.84
N GLY A 359 17.17 -5.31 7.37
CA GLY A 359 17.49 -5.23 8.79
C GLY A 359 16.89 -6.40 9.58
N ILE A 360 17.58 -6.76 10.66
CA ILE A 360 17.14 -7.76 11.63
C ILE A 360 16.90 -7.02 12.95
N THR A 361 15.72 -7.22 13.52
CA THR A 361 15.35 -6.68 14.82
C THR A 361 15.23 -7.81 15.83
N ARG A 362 15.78 -7.61 17.03
CA ARG A 362 15.62 -8.52 18.17
C ARG A 362 14.53 -7.97 19.10
N LYS A 363 13.63 -8.83 19.57
CA LYS A 363 12.53 -8.46 20.47
C LYS A 363 12.22 -9.56 21.46
N TRP A 364 11.71 -9.17 22.63
CA TRP A 364 11.05 -10.12 23.54
C TRP A 364 9.61 -10.29 23.11
N VAL A 365 9.11 -11.53 23.06
CA VAL A 365 7.71 -11.82 22.75
C VAL A 365 7.08 -12.63 23.88
N LEU A 366 5.79 -12.41 24.10
CA LEU A 366 4.99 -13.21 25.03
C LEU A 366 4.34 -14.35 24.27
N VAL A 367 4.57 -15.58 24.71
CA VAL A 367 4.01 -16.80 24.14
C VAL A 367 3.02 -17.41 25.14
N ASN A 368 1.87 -17.85 24.64
CA ASN A 368 0.91 -18.62 25.44
C ASN A 368 1.49 -20.00 25.75
N ILE A 369 1.43 -20.41 27.03
CA ILE A 369 1.89 -21.72 27.48
C ILE A 369 0.88 -22.83 27.12
N ASP A 370 -0.35 -22.49 26.72
CA ASP A 370 -1.42 -23.47 26.47
C ASP A 370 -1.13 -24.35 25.23
N ASP A 371 -1.12 -25.66 25.47
CA ASP A 371 -0.68 -26.82 24.66
C ASP A 371 -1.42 -27.04 23.31
N GLU A 372 -2.28 -26.11 22.89
CA GLU A 372 -3.07 -26.25 21.65
C GLU A 372 -2.35 -25.74 20.39
N SER A 373 -1.10 -25.29 20.51
CA SER A 373 -0.31 -24.86 19.35
C SER A 373 0.19 -26.09 18.58
N PRO A 374 0.02 -26.16 17.25
CA PRO A 374 0.66 -27.19 16.43
C PRO A 374 2.17 -27.24 16.69
N GLU A 375 2.77 -28.43 16.62
CA GLU A 375 4.20 -28.62 16.80
C GLU A 375 5.00 -27.68 15.86
N GLY A 376 5.85 -26.83 16.43
CA GLY A 376 6.64 -25.83 15.70
C GLY A 376 5.97 -24.45 15.53
N GLU A 377 4.82 -24.20 16.15
CA GLU A 377 4.15 -22.89 16.16
C GLU A 377 4.04 -22.28 17.58
N TYR A 378 4.18 -20.94 17.66
CA TYR A 378 3.93 -20.17 18.88
C TYR A 378 2.72 -19.23 18.72
N LEU A 379 1.80 -19.29 19.66
CA LEU A 379 0.71 -18.32 19.78
C LEU A 379 1.20 -17.09 20.55
N LEU A 380 1.39 -15.97 19.84
CA LEU A 380 1.77 -14.71 20.46
C LEU A 380 0.59 -14.10 21.20
N SER A 381 0.88 -13.62 22.40
CA SER A 381 -0.09 -12.94 23.26
C SER A 381 0.09 -11.43 23.22
N SER A 382 -1.03 -10.71 23.17
CA SER A 382 -1.08 -9.27 23.40
C SER A 382 -1.36 -8.92 24.87
N SER A 383 -1.61 -9.91 25.74
CA SER A 383 -1.88 -9.73 27.16
C SER A 383 -0.78 -10.32 28.04
N ASN A 384 -0.43 -9.61 29.11
CA ASN A 384 0.60 -10.02 30.08
C ASN A 384 0.00 -10.68 31.35
N THR A 385 -1.12 -11.39 31.19
CA THR A 385 -1.81 -12.15 32.25
C THR A 385 -1.05 -13.44 32.62
N SER A 386 -1.46 -14.15 33.67
CA SER A 386 -0.84 -15.43 34.07
C SER A 386 -0.82 -16.48 32.93
N GLY A 387 0.19 -17.37 32.93
CA GLY A 387 0.32 -18.46 31.95
C GLY A 387 1.02 -18.03 30.65
N LYS A 388 2.07 -17.22 30.74
CA LYS A 388 2.88 -16.74 29.60
C LYS A 388 4.35 -17.03 29.83
N GLU A 389 5.03 -17.41 28.76
CA GLU A 389 6.48 -17.52 28.69
C GLU A 389 7.02 -16.34 27.87
N VAL A 390 8.16 -15.78 28.29
CA VAL A 390 8.86 -14.74 27.53
C VAL A 390 9.98 -15.39 26.73
N LYS A 391 9.98 -15.19 25.41
CA LYS A 391 11.03 -15.66 24.50
C LYS A 391 11.76 -14.49 23.85
N ALA A 392 13.05 -14.65 23.63
CA ALA A 392 13.89 -13.70 22.90
C ALA A 392 13.96 -14.13 21.43
N MET A 393 13.50 -13.29 20.52
CA MET A 393 13.33 -13.67 19.12
C MET A 393 13.94 -12.63 18.18
N ALA A 394 14.53 -13.09 17.08
CA ALA A 394 14.91 -12.26 15.95
C ALA A 394 13.85 -12.32 14.84
N VAL A 395 13.57 -11.16 14.24
CA VAL A 395 12.67 -10.99 13.11
C VAL A 395 13.37 -10.16 12.03
N SER A 396 13.31 -10.61 10.78
CA SER A 396 13.67 -9.75 9.66
C SER A 396 12.55 -8.74 9.45
N VAL A 397 12.87 -7.47 9.22
CA VAL A 397 11.84 -6.50 8.80
C VAL A 397 11.29 -6.95 7.45
N PHE A 398 10.15 -7.64 7.46
CA PHE A 398 9.58 -8.19 6.24
C PHE A 398 9.09 -7.06 5.36
N SER A 399 9.70 -6.92 4.19
CA SER A 399 9.15 -6.12 3.11
C SER A 399 8.97 -7.01 1.90
N ARG A 400 7.70 -7.15 1.48
CA ARG A 400 7.33 -7.84 0.24
C ARG A 400 7.89 -7.16 -1.02
N TYR A 401 8.53 -6.00 -0.87
CA TYR A 401 9.02 -5.14 -1.94
C TYR A 401 10.54 -5.13 -2.07
N ILE A 402 11.28 -5.85 -1.22
CA ILE A 402 12.74 -5.98 -1.38
C ILE A 402 13.03 -7.22 -2.22
N TYR A 403 13.17 -7.01 -3.52
CA TYR A 403 13.66 -8.00 -4.47
C TYR A 403 15.18 -7.89 -4.62
N ILE A 404 15.90 -9.00 -4.74
CA ILE A 404 17.34 -8.97 -5.04
C ILE A 404 17.54 -9.40 -6.50
N ASP A 405 18.13 -8.55 -7.33
CA ASP A 405 18.56 -8.93 -8.69
C ASP A 405 19.52 -10.11 -8.59
N ALA A 406 19.11 -11.26 -9.12
CA ALA A 406 19.81 -12.52 -8.90
C ALA A 406 21.17 -12.55 -9.60
N ILE A 407 21.38 -11.74 -10.63
CA ILE A 407 22.65 -11.71 -11.39
C ILE A 407 23.58 -10.66 -10.79
N LYS A 408 23.05 -9.49 -10.43
CA LYS A 408 23.85 -8.36 -9.90
C LYS A 408 24.06 -8.42 -8.39
N ASN A 409 23.27 -9.24 -7.69
CA ASN A 409 23.20 -9.33 -6.24
C ASN A 409 23.04 -7.96 -5.56
N LYS A 410 22.02 -7.21 -5.99
CA LYS A 410 21.68 -5.90 -5.44
C LYS A 410 20.18 -5.79 -5.24
N PRO A 411 19.70 -5.02 -4.25
CA PRO A 411 18.28 -4.68 -4.17
C PRO A 411 17.83 -4.07 -5.50
N ALA A 412 16.78 -4.63 -6.07
CA ALA A 412 16.20 -4.18 -7.31
C ALA A 412 15.26 -3.00 -7.03
N ASP A 413 15.36 -1.98 -7.87
CA ASP A 413 14.42 -0.86 -7.90
C ASP A 413 13.25 -1.26 -8.82
N ILE A 414 12.28 -1.98 -8.27
CA ILE A 414 11.09 -2.45 -9.01
C ILE A 414 9.93 -1.55 -8.63
N TYR A 415 9.56 -0.66 -9.57
CA TYR A 415 8.38 0.18 -9.43
C TYR A 415 7.12 -0.65 -9.72
N TYR A 416 6.37 -1.01 -8.67
CA TYR A 416 5.03 -1.56 -8.84
C TYR A 416 4.06 -0.39 -9.08
N TYR A 417 3.31 -0.44 -10.17
CA TYR A 417 2.27 0.54 -10.51
C TYR A 417 1.01 0.32 -9.64
N TYR A 418 1.16 0.36 -8.32
CA TYR A 418 0.07 0.59 -7.39
C TYR A 418 0.31 1.97 -6.78
N TYR A 419 -0.68 2.85 -6.89
CA TYR A 419 -0.70 4.16 -6.24
C TYR A 419 -0.44 4.01 -4.73
N TYR A 420 0.80 4.13 -4.26
CA TYR A 420 1.12 4.60 -2.91
C TYR A 420 2.53 5.17 -2.84
N TYR A 421 2.66 6.17 -1.97
CA TYR A 421 3.82 7.02 -1.72
C TYR A 421 5.07 6.20 -1.43
N GLU A 422 6.21 6.70 -1.92
CA GLU A 422 7.55 6.20 -1.58
C GLU A 422 7.73 6.16 -0.06
N ASP A 423 7.53 4.99 0.54
CA ASP A 423 8.04 4.71 1.89
C ASP A 423 9.56 4.52 1.77
N GLU A 424 10.29 5.63 1.69
CA GLU A 424 11.68 5.63 2.13
C GLU A 424 11.73 5.24 3.63
N PRO A 425 12.72 4.44 4.05
CA PRO A 425 12.84 3.99 5.44
C PRO A 425 12.80 5.18 6.41
N THR A 426 12.06 5.04 7.50
CA THR A 426 11.85 6.05 8.56
C THR A 426 13.16 6.65 9.06
N VAL A 427 13.54 7.80 8.50
CA VAL A 427 14.54 8.68 9.09
C VAL A 427 13.82 9.59 10.08
N GLN A 428 13.53 9.10 11.29
CA GLN A 428 13.09 9.98 12.38
C GLN A 428 14.26 10.89 12.79
N TYR A 429 14.11 12.19 12.56
CA TYR A 429 14.80 13.20 13.34
C TYR A 429 13.81 14.29 13.75
N TYR A 430 13.47 14.31 15.03
CA TYR A 430 12.61 15.33 15.65
C TYR A 430 13.42 16.47 16.31
N GLU A 431 14.75 16.40 16.24
CA GLU A 431 15.64 17.43 16.77
C GLU A 431 16.39 18.12 15.63
N PHE A 432 16.11 19.41 15.42
CA PHE A 432 16.80 20.24 14.45
C PHE A 432 18.09 20.83 15.05
N SER A 433 19.21 20.68 14.34
CA SER A 433 20.52 21.16 14.81
C SER A 433 20.65 22.69 14.95
N ASP A 434 19.67 23.46 14.46
CA ASP A 434 19.71 24.92 14.34
C ASP A 434 18.50 25.62 15.00
N VAL A 435 17.74 24.94 15.86
CA VAL A 435 16.53 25.47 16.51
C VAL A 435 16.76 25.87 17.96
N ALA A 436 17.70 25.24 18.66
CA ALA A 436 18.03 25.55 20.04
C ALA A 436 18.51 27.02 20.20
N GLY A 437 17.93 27.74 21.16
CA GLY A 437 18.21 29.15 21.42
C GLY A 437 17.51 30.14 20.49
N THR A 438 16.69 29.68 19.54
CA THR A 438 15.97 30.56 18.62
C THR A 438 14.68 31.10 19.25
N LYS A 439 14.22 32.27 18.77
CA LYS A 439 12.98 32.91 19.26
C LYS A 439 11.75 31.99 19.13
N TYR A 440 11.74 31.09 18.15
CA TYR A 440 10.61 30.22 17.81
C TYR A 440 10.83 28.76 18.21
N GLU A 441 11.86 28.48 19.01
CA GLU A 441 12.25 27.13 19.44
C GLU A 441 11.07 26.32 19.97
N LYS A 442 10.27 26.90 20.87
CA LYS A 442 9.13 26.21 21.48
C LYS A 442 8.07 25.81 20.45
N GLN A 443 7.75 26.70 19.52
CA GLN A 443 6.73 26.47 18.48
C GLN A 443 7.22 25.46 17.45
N ILE A 444 8.48 25.56 17.05
CA ILE A 444 9.09 24.63 16.08
C ILE A 444 9.17 23.23 16.69
N ASN A 445 9.68 23.09 17.92
CA ASN A 445 9.76 21.81 18.62
C ASN A 445 8.37 21.22 18.87
N ARG A 446 7.38 22.07 19.21
CA ARG A 446 5.99 21.64 19.31
C ARG A 446 5.54 21.04 17.98
N LEU A 447 5.61 21.77 16.87
CA LEU A 447 5.13 21.28 15.57
C LEU A 447 5.90 20.05 15.06
N ALA A 448 7.19 19.91 15.36
CA ALA A 448 7.96 18.70 15.08
C ALA A 448 7.46 17.49 15.89
N ASN A 449 7.22 17.67 17.19
CA ASN A 449 6.63 16.65 18.06
C ASN A 449 5.19 16.28 17.65
N MET A 450 4.49 17.19 16.96
CA MET A 450 3.17 16.94 16.36
C MET A 450 3.23 16.26 14.99
N GLU A 451 4.43 16.04 14.45
CA GLU A 451 4.66 15.59 13.07
C GLU A 451 4.02 16.50 12.01
N VAL A 452 3.79 17.77 12.35
CA VAL A 452 3.34 18.82 11.41
C VAL A 452 4.51 19.29 10.54
N ILE A 453 5.72 19.27 11.10
CA ILE A 453 6.97 19.52 10.39
C ILE A 453 7.75 18.21 10.44
N ARG A 454 8.01 17.61 9.28
CA ARG A 454 8.66 16.29 9.19
C ARG A 454 10.04 16.41 8.53
N PHE A 455 10.94 15.49 8.91
CA PHE A 455 12.13 15.08 8.15
C PHE A 455 13.09 16.20 7.68
N ALA A 456 13.91 16.74 8.58
CA ALA A 456 15.10 17.52 8.20
C ALA A 456 16.14 17.58 9.32
N LYS A 457 17.44 17.57 8.98
CA LYS A 457 18.54 17.80 9.96
C LYS A 457 18.62 19.26 10.46
N LYS A 458 18.03 20.19 9.71
CA LYS A 458 17.99 21.62 9.98
C LYS A 458 16.62 22.18 9.61
N PHE A 459 16.08 23.07 10.44
CA PHE A 459 14.81 23.74 10.19
C PHE A 459 14.98 25.05 9.41
N ASN A 460 16.12 25.72 9.54
CA ASN A 460 16.45 27.04 8.96
C ASN A 460 15.44 28.14 9.34
N PRO A 461 15.25 28.43 10.65
CA PRO A 461 14.15 29.30 11.14
C PRO A 461 14.15 30.71 10.56
N ASP A 462 15.30 31.26 10.19
CA ASP A 462 15.43 32.64 9.69
C ASP A 462 15.27 32.78 8.17
N THR A 463 15.09 31.67 7.45
CA THR A 463 14.91 31.69 5.99
C THR A 463 13.45 31.89 5.60
N ALA A 464 13.20 32.35 4.37
CA ALA A 464 11.85 32.50 3.85
C ALA A 464 11.16 31.14 3.67
N ILE A 465 9.87 31.07 3.99
CA ILE A 465 9.06 29.86 3.73
C ILE A 465 8.45 29.89 2.32
N LYS A 466 8.35 28.72 1.68
CA LYS A 466 7.61 28.53 0.44
C LYS A 466 6.12 28.41 0.72
N GLU A 467 5.30 28.79 -0.25
CA GLU A 467 3.84 28.65 -0.13
C GLU A 467 3.41 27.18 -0.03
N ALA A 468 4.08 26.27 -0.75
CA ALA A 468 3.85 24.83 -0.66
C ALA A 468 4.07 24.32 0.78
N ASP A 469 5.23 24.64 1.37
CA ASP A 469 5.59 24.23 2.73
C ASP A 469 4.60 24.77 3.77
N LEU A 470 4.18 26.04 3.64
CA LEU A 470 3.22 26.62 4.58
C LEU A 470 1.85 25.92 4.48
N ARG A 471 1.36 25.66 3.26
CA ARG A 471 0.08 24.97 3.04
C ARG A 471 0.13 23.53 3.55
N ASP A 472 1.25 22.84 3.37
CA ASP A 472 1.48 21.50 3.90
C ASP A 472 1.47 21.49 5.44
N MET A 473 2.15 22.45 6.07
CA MET A 473 2.11 22.63 7.53
C MET A 473 0.68 22.91 8.03
N ILE A 474 -0.11 23.75 7.34
CA ILE A 474 -1.51 24.03 7.70
C ILE A 474 -2.39 22.80 7.52
N GLY A 475 -2.23 22.07 6.42
CA GLY A 475 -2.96 20.83 6.14
C GLY A 475 -2.68 19.75 7.17
N SER A 476 -1.41 19.55 7.50
CA SER A 476 -0.95 18.62 8.53
C SER A 476 -1.39 19.04 9.94
N ALA A 477 -1.50 20.34 10.22
CA ALA A 477 -1.98 20.87 11.50
C ALA A 477 -3.52 20.81 11.67
N GLY A 478 -4.29 20.74 10.58
CA GLY A 478 -5.75 20.82 10.58
C GLY A 478 -6.48 19.47 10.65
N ARG A 479 -7.82 19.49 10.76
CA ARG A 479 -8.68 18.29 10.68
C ARG A 479 -8.77 17.77 9.23
N GLY A 480 -7.68 17.20 8.69
CA GLY A 480 -7.68 16.21 7.60
C GLY A 480 -8.63 16.41 6.41
N TYR A 481 -8.91 17.64 6.01
CA TYR A 481 -9.66 17.95 4.79
C TYR A 481 -8.91 19.00 3.99
N TYR A 482 -8.53 18.56 2.79
CA TYR A 482 -8.42 19.33 1.56
C TYR A 482 -8.28 20.85 1.76
N TYR A 483 -7.05 21.36 1.70
CA TYR A 483 -6.83 22.74 1.29
C TYR A 483 -7.37 22.83 -0.13
N PRO A 484 -8.48 23.54 -0.43
CA PRO A 484 -9.05 23.53 -1.77
C PRO A 484 -8.04 24.16 -2.72
N VAL A 485 -7.39 23.32 -3.52
CA VAL A 485 -6.56 23.76 -4.64
C VAL A 485 -7.54 24.15 -5.72
N SER A 486 -7.75 25.44 -5.94
CA SER A 486 -8.49 25.88 -7.13
C SER A 486 -7.65 25.58 -8.37
N GLU A 487 -8.29 25.15 -9.46
CA GLU A 487 -7.68 24.88 -10.77
C GLU A 487 -6.90 26.08 -11.36
N THR A 488 -6.95 27.26 -10.74
CA THR A 488 -6.22 28.48 -11.11
C THR A 488 -4.88 28.70 -10.37
N ASP A 489 -4.47 27.84 -9.43
CA ASP A 489 -3.19 27.96 -8.70
C ASP A 489 -2.02 27.34 -9.50
N SER A 490 -1.73 27.84 -10.70
CA SER A 490 -0.75 27.21 -11.59
C SER A 490 0.71 27.44 -11.21
N GLU A 491 1.04 28.31 -10.25
CA GLU A 491 2.41 28.49 -9.74
C GLU A 491 2.41 28.86 -8.23
N LEU A 492 2.89 27.96 -7.36
CA LEU A 492 3.07 28.23 -5.93
C LEU A 492 4.29 29.15 -5.72
N ARG A 493 4.17 30.12 -4.81
CA ARG A 493 5.27 31.09 -4.55
C ARG A 493 6.42 30.46 -3.77
N ASP A 494 7.65 30.74 -4.20
CA ASP A 494 8.87 30.38 -3.46
C ASP A 494 9.11 31.23 -2.20
N LYS A 495 8.46 32.40 -2.10
CA LYS A 495 8.52 33.29 -0.93
C LYS A 495 7.16 33.95 -0.71
N LEU A 496 6.75 34.05 0.55
CA LEU A 496 5.52 34.72 0.95
C LEU A 496 5.79 35.98 1.76
N SER A 497 4.99 37.01 1.54
CA SER A 497 4.80 38.09 2.50
C SER A 497 3.98 37.61 3.70
N ARG A 498 4.07 38.33 4.82
CA ARG A 498 3.24 38.05 6.00
C ARG A 498 1.75 38.16 5.70
N ALA A 499 1.34 39.12 4.88
CA ALA A 499 -0.06 39.25 4.47
C ALA A 499 -0.56 38.03 3.68
N GLU A 500 0.25 37.50 2.75
CA GLU A 500 -0.09 36.30 1.98
C GLU A 500 -0.16 35.04 2.85
N ALA A 501 0.75 34.88 3.81
CA ALA A 501 0.71 33.78 4.77
C ALA A 501 -0.57 33.82 5.65
N VAL A 502 -0.98 35.02 6.08
CA VAL A 502 -2.22 35.21 6.82
C VAL A 502 -3.44 34.83 5.99
N LYS A 503 -3.49 35.23 4.71
CA LYS A 503 -4.57 34.80 3.80
C LYS A 503 -4.66 33.29 3.70
N CYS A 504 -3.53 32.59 3.65
CA CYS A 504 -3.51 31.13 3.59
C CYS A 504 -4.23 30.50 4.80
N ILE A 505 -3.91 30.98 6.00
CA ILE A 505 -4.47 30.44 7.24
C ILE A 505 -5.96 30.79 7.39
N ILE A 506 -6.36 32.01 7.04
CA ILE A 506 -7.77 32.43 7.09
C ILE A 506 -8.61 31.68 6.05
N LYS A 507 -8.04 31.37 4.88
CA LYS A 507 -8.66 30.49 3.88
C LYS A 507 -8.87 29.07 4.43
N ALA A 508 -7.84 28.48 5.03
CA ALA A 508 -7.95 27.16 5.66
C ALA A 508 -8.98 27.10 6.79
N LEU A 509 -9.16 28.21 7.52
CA LEU A 509 -10.19 28.34 8.55
C LEU A 509 -11.61 28.53 8.00
N GLY A 510 -11.79 28.69 6.68
CA GLY A 510 -13.09 28.87 6.03
C GLY A 510 -13.65 30.29 6.11
N TRP A 511 -12.84 31.31 6.40
CA TRP A 511 -13.30 32.70 6.56
C TRP A 511 -12.97 33.60 5.37
N ALA A 512 -12.48 33.04 4.26
CA ALA A 512 -11.99 33.81 3.11
C ALA A 512 -13.02 34.74 2.48
N GLU A 513 -14.25 34.26 2.33
CA GLU A 513 -15.35 35.02 1.73
C GLU A 513 -15.64 36.27 2.57
N VAL A 514 -15.87 36.08 3.87
CA VAL A 514 -16.12 37.18 4.82
C VAL A 514 -14.91 38.12 4.88
N ALA A 515 -13.69 37.59 4.92
CA ALA A 515 -12.46 38.36 4.96
C ALA A 515 -12.23 39.23 3.71
N SER A 516 -12.80 38.87 2.56
CA SER A 516 -12.65 39.60 1.30
C SER A 516 -13.41 40.93 1.29
N HIS A 517 -14.42 41.08 2.14
CA HIS A 517 -15.18 42.32 2.35
C HIS A 517 -14.45 43.29 3.28
N SER A 518 -13.26 43.74 2.91
CA SER A 518 -12.40 44.56 3.79
C SER A 518 -13.06 45.87 4.29
N GLU A 519 -14.07 46.38 3.59
CA GLU A 519 -14.84 47.57 3.96
C GLU A 519 -15.62 47.46 5.28
N ILE A 520 -15.92 46.24 5.74
CA ILE A 520 -16.66 46.02 7.00
C ILE A 520 -15.74 45.91 8.22
N PHE A 521 -14.42 45.83 8.01
CA PHE A 521 -13.44 45.63 9.07
C PHE A 521 -12.77 46.94 9.48
N THR A 522 -12.53 47.07 10.79
CA THR A 522 -11.76 48.19 11.34
C THR A 522 -10.55 47.66 12.08
N LEU A 523 -9.38 48.23 11.76
CA LEU A 523 -8.12 47.98 12.44
C LEU A 523 -7.43 49.30 12.73
N ASP A 524 -6.75 49.37 13.87
CA ASP A 524 -5.92 50.52 14.21
C ASP A 524 -4.79 50.66 13.17
N LYS A 525 -4.78 51.78 12.44
CA LYS A 525 -3.77 52.04 11.42
C LYS A 525 -2.36 52.16 11.99
N SER A 526 -2.22 52.51 13.27
CA SER A 526 -0.91 52.54 13.94
C SER A 526 -0.31 51.14 14.12
N TYR A 527 -1.16 50.10 14.08
CA TYR A 527 -0.74 48.70 14.13
C TYR A 527 -0.32 48.16 12.77
N LEU A 528 -0.72 48.78 11.65
CA LEU A 528 -0.47 48.26 10.30
C LEU A 528 0.63 49.04 9.58
N SER A 529 1.46 48.35 8.82
CA SER A 529 2.45 48.95 7.91
C SER A 529 2.50 48.13 6.61
N ASN A 530 2.53 48.80 5.46
CA ASN A 530 2.63 48.14 4.14
C ASN A 530 1.59 47.01 3.94
N VAL A 531 0.32 47.30 4.23
CA VAL A 531 -0.82 46.38 4.07
C VAL A 531 -1.76 46.97 3.03
N ASP A 532 -2.12 46.18 2.03
CA ASP A 532 -3.12 46.57 1.04
C ASP A 532 -4.52 46.62 1.65
N ASN A 533 -5.35 47.57 1.21
CA ASN A 533 -6.71 47.72 1.73
C ASN A 533 -7.55 46.45 1.55
N ALA A 534 -7.31 45.66 0.50
CA ALA A 534 -7.99 44.40 0.22
C ALA A 534 -7.67 43.30 1.25
N ASP A 535 -6.62 43.47 2.05
CA ASP A 535 -6.12 42.47 2.99
C ASP A 535 -6.52 42.77 4.44
N ILE A 536 -7.14 43.94 4.67
CA ILE A 536 -7.53 44.40 6.01
C ILE A 536 -8.47 43.41 6.67
N GLY A 537 -9.45 42.86 5.94
CA GLY A 537 -10.38 41.87 6.50
C GLY A 537 -9.68 40.58 6.95
N PHE A 538 -8.73 40.07 6.17
CA PHE A 538 -7.95 38.88 6.53
C PHE A 538 -7.09 39.13 7.78
N ILE A 539 -6.41 40.27 7.85
CA ILE A 539 -5.56 40.62 8.99
C ILE A 539 -6.40 40.89 10.24
N ALA A 540 -7.58 41.49 10.10
CA ALA A 540 -8.49 41.78 11.21
C ALA A 540 -8.98 40.50 11.88
N ILE A 541 -9.41 39.52 11.06
CA ILE A 541 -9.82 38.20 11.55
C ILE A 541 -8.65 37.48 12.22
N ALA A 542 -7.47 37.48 11.57
CA ALA A 542 -6.30 36.81 12.13
C ALA A 542 -5.87 37.41 13.47
N LYS A 543 -5.93 38.74 13.61
CA LYS A 543 -5.68 39.43 14.88
C LYS A 543 -6.73 39.06 15.93
N ALA A 544 -8.01 39.07 15.57
CA ALA A 544 -9.09 38.72 16.49
C ALA A 544 -9.00 37.26 16.99
N PHE A 545 -8.46 36.36 16.17
CA PHE A 545 -8.22 34.96 16.53
C PHE A 545 -6.90 34.73 17.28
N GLY A 546 -6.14 35.79 17.58
CA GLY A 546 -4.85 35.70 18.29
C GLY A 546 -3.71 35.12 17.42
N LEU A 547 -3.90 34.97 16.11
CA LEU A 547 -2.90 34.37 15.21
C LEU A 547 -1.68 35.28 14.99
N LEU A 548 -1.86 36.59 15.20
CA LEU A 548 -0.82 37.60 14.98
C LEU A 548 -0.07 38.02 16.25
N ASP A 549 -0.41 37.45 17.41
CA ASP A 549 0.20 37.79 18.71
C ASP A 549 1.70 37.43 18.76
N ILE A 550 2.16 36.63 17.79
CA ILE A 550 3.58 36.32 17.57
C ILE A 550 4.41 37.56 17.20
N TYR A 551 3.76 38.62 16.74
CA TYR A 551 4.35 39.91 16.39
C TYR A 551 4.11 40.86 17.57
N GLY A 552 5.09 40.98 18.46
CA GLY A 552 5.04 41.85 19.65
C GLY A 552 5.09 43.37 19.35
N GLY A 553 4.47 43.82 18.26
CA GLY A 553 4.51 45.19 17.74
C GLY A 553 3.61 45.37 16.51
N SER A 554 3.95 46.31 15.61
CA SER A 554 3.19 46.51 14.38
C SER A 554 3.31 45.33 13.41
N PHE A 555 2.26 45.12 12.63
CA PHE A 555 2.21 44.14 11.55
C PHE A 555 2.60 44.80 10.22
N ASP A 556 3.80 44.46 9.74
CA ASP A 556 4.24 44.77 8.38
C ASP A 556 3.76 43.69 7.41
N GLY A 557 2.81 44.03 6.54
CA GLY A 557 2.20 43.09 5.60
C GLY A 557 3.14 42.64 4.49
N SER A 558 4.01 43.54 4.02
CA SER A 558 4.92 43.32 2.89
C SER A 558 6.18 42.54 3.25
N ARG A 559 6.55 42.49 4.54
CA ARG A 559 7.74 41.78 4.99
C ARG A 559 7.62 40.29 4.67
N THR A 560 8.69 39.72 4.11
CA THR A 560 8.79 38.27 3.87
C THR A 560 8.69 37.50 5.18
N ILE A 561 7.81 36.50 5.23
CA ILE A 561 7.65 35.63 6.40
C ILE A 561 8.76 34.58 6.44
N THR A 562 9.35 34.42 7.62
CA THR A 562 10.36 33.38 7.88
C THR A 562 9.72 32.04 8.24
N ARG A 563 10.46 30.94 8.10
CA ARG A 563 10.03 29.60 8.54
C ARG A 563 9.69 29.55 10.03
N GLY A 564 10.45 30.25 10.87
CA GLY A 564 10.17 30.37 12.30
C GLY A 564 8.89 31.12 12.61
N GLU A 565 8.63 32.23 11.91
CA GLU A 565 7.35 32.95 12.02
C GLU A 565 6.18 32.10 11.53
N ALA A 566 6.33 31.39 10.41
CA ALA A 566 5.31 30.49 9.90
C ALA A 566 4.98 29.36 10.90
N ALA A 567 6.00 28.73 11.50
CA ALA A 567 5.80 27.75 12.57
C ALA A 567 5.04 28.36 13.76
N ALA A 568 5.33 29.61 14.12
CA ALA A 568 4.62 30.28 15.20
C ALA A 568 3.14 30.56 14.86
N ILE A 569 2.82 31.01 13.65
CA ILE A 569 1.40 31.22 13.26
C ILE A 569 0.66 29.88 13.14
N VAL A 570 1.28 28.83 12.58
CA VAL A 570 0.66 27.49 12.50
C VAL A 570 0.42 26.91 13.90
N SER A 571 1.35 27.13 14.83
CA SER A 571 1.13 26.78 16.24
C SER A 571 -0.05 27.52 16.86
N ALA A 572 -0.22 28.81 16.58
CA ALA A 572 -1.37 29.59 17.05
C ALA A 572 -2.69 29.16 16.40
N TYR A 573 -2.65 28.77 15.12
CA TYR A 573 -3.78 28.17 14.40
C TYR A 573 -4.28 26.89 15.07
N ILE A 574 -3.37 26.01 15.50
CA ILE A 574 -3.73 24.81 16.28
C ILE A 574 -4.41 25.18 17.60
N ASP A 575 -3.88 26.17 18.31
CA ASP A 575 -4.48 26.64 19.58
C ASP A 575 -5.89 27.19 19.36
N TYR A 576 -6.12 27.94 18.28
CA TYR A 576 -7.44 28.42 17.91
C TYR A 576 -8.42 27.27 17.64
N LEU A 577 -8.01 26.26 16.85
CA LEU A 577 -8.83 25.09 16.56
C LEU A 577 -9.18 24.28 17.82
N ALA A 578 -8.22 24.14 18.74
CA ALA A 578 -8.41 23.38 19.96
C ALA A 578 -9.37 24.06 20.96
N ASN A 579 -9.45 25.39 20.98
CA ASN A 579 -10.32 26.14 21.89
C ASN A 579 -11.76 26.35 21.34
N LYS A 580 -12.05 25.90 20.11
CA LYS A 580 -13.38 26.01 19.48
C LYS A 580 -14.29 24.81 19.73
N ASN A 581 -13.77 23.75 20.37
CA ASN A 581 -14.51 22.61 20.91
C ASN A 581 -14.42 22.64 22.44
#